data_AF-A0A7E5WSE3-F1
#
_entry.id   AF-A0A7E5WSE3-F1
#
_cell.length_a   1.000
_cell.length_b   1.000
_cell.length_c   1.000
_cell.angle_alpha   90.00
_cell.angle_beta   90.00
_cell.angle_gamma   90.00
#
_symmetry.space_group_name_H-M   'P 1'
#
loop_
_entity.id
_entity.type
_entity.pdbx_description
1 polymer ?
#
loop_
_entity_poly.entity_id
_entity_poly.type
_entity_poly.pdbx_seq_one_letter_code
_entity_poly.pdbx_strand_id
1 'polypeptide(L)'
;MPLLKRKAFEKSKASEYLRDDDEVFHCEITDEIFKDYEEYCERIILVNSMVWTCEMTGKNNLTYSEALQSEKAARRALKDFPMELRIPILFLAMQTKRCSFAEMTEDVFNFVRDRYFVGETVEACLEGDQWSEAHILSVTAQKQHPDR
;
A
#
# COMPACT_ATOMS: atom_id res chain seq x y z
N MET A 1 -2.95 1.21 -10.30
CA MET A 1 -4.08 0.62 -11.04
C MET A 1 -3.87 -0.88 -10.98
N PRO A 2 -4.93 -1.68 -10.74
CA PRO A 2 -4.79 -3.12 -10.58
C PRO A 2 -4.04 -3.76 -11.75
N LEU A 3 -3.14 -4.67 -11.42
CA LEU A 3 -2.37 -5.41 -12.41
C LEU A 3 -3.13 -6.66 -12.83
N LEU A 4 -3.29 -6.85 -14.14
CA LEU A 4 -3.82 -8.09 -14.69
C LEU A 4 -2.67 -9.06 -14.93
N LYS A 5 -2.67 -10.21 -14.22
CA LYS A 5 -1.56 -11.19 -14.31
C LYS A 5 -0.17 -10.52 -14.17
N ARG A 6 -0.06 -9.56 -13.25
CA ARG A 6 1.15 -8.76 -12.94
C ARG A 6 1.62 -7.81 -14.05
N LYS A 7 0.77 -7.50 -15.03
CA LYS A 7 1.01 -6.46 -16.04
C LYS A 7 0.02 -5.31 -15.85
N ALA A 8 0.41 -4.11 -16.27
CA ALA A 8 -0.49 -2.97 -16.28
C ALA A 8 -1.73 -3.32 -17.12
N PHE A 9 -2.91 -3.07 -16.57
CA PHE A 9 -4.15 -3.27 -17.29
C PHE A 9 -4.47 -2.02 -18.11
N GLU A 10 -4.63 -2.24 -19.41
CA GLU A 10 -5.06 -1.22 -20.35
C GLU A 10 -6.56 -1.36 -20.57
N LYS A 11 -7.29 -0.27 -20.28
CA LYS A 11 -8.71 -0.18 -20.61
C LYS A 11 -8.87 -0.16 -22.13
N SER A 12 -10.00 -0.69 -22.59
CA SER A 12 -10.41 -0.54 -23.98
C SER A 12 -10.51 0.95 -24.28
N LYS A 13 -10.00 1.36 -25.44
CA LYS A 13 -10.27 2.70 -25.92
C LYS A 13 -11.74 2.74 -26.29
N ALA A 14 -12.52 3.62 -25.68
CA ALA A 14 -13.89 3.86 -26.11
C ALA A 14 -13.86 4.06 -27.63
N SER A 15 -14.63 3.26 -28.37
CA SER A 15 -14.67 3.38 -29.84
C SER A 15 -14.99 4.84 -30.15
N GLU A 16 -14.07 5.54 -30.81
CA GLU A 16 -14.30 6.91 -31.22
C GLU A 16 -15.62 6.93 -32.03
N TYR A 17 -16.49 7.87 -31.69
CA TYR A 17 -17.87 8.07 -32.22
C TYR A 17 -18.97 7.18 -31.58
N LEU A 18 -19.39 7.61 -30.38
CA LEU A 18 -20.72 7.31 -29.82
C LEU A 18 -21.66 8.46 -30.17
N ARG A 19 -22.89 8.14 -30.56
CA ARG A 19 -23.98 9.13 -30.69
C ARG A 19 -24.88 9.04 -29.45
N ASP A 20 -25.61 10.12 -29.16
CA ASP A 20 -26.49 10.20 -27.98
C ASP A 20 -27.61 9.13 -27.99
N ASP A 21 -27.97 8.61 -29.16
CA ASP A 21 -28.99 7.59 -29.39
C ASP A 21 -28.43 6.16 -29.53
N ASP A 22 -27.12 5.96 -29.43
CA ASP A 22 -26.52 4.62 -29.51
C ASP A 22 -26.85 3.81 -28.23
N GLU A 23 -27.44 2.62 -28.40
CA GLU A 23 -27.57 1.64 -27.33
C GLU A 23 -26.21 0.99 -27.04
N VAL A 24 -25.79 1.00 -25.77
CA VAL A 24 -24.47 0.55 -25.35
C VAL A 24 -24.53 -0.22 -24.03
N PHE A 25 -23.51 -1.03 -23.78
CA PHE A 25 -23.29 -1.72 -22.51
C PHE A 25 -22.23 -0.98 -21.69
N HIS A 26 -22.54 -0.64 -20.44
CA HIS A 26 -21.62 0.06 -19.53
C HIS A 26 -21.12 -0.90 -18.45
N CYS A 27 -19.81 -1.01 -18.31
CA CYS A 27 -19.17 -1.68 -17.19
C CYS A 27 -18.90 -0.67 -16.09
N GLU A 28 -19.76 -0.62 -15.08
CA GLU A 28 -19.65 0.32 -13.95
C GLU A 28 -18.33 0.18 -13.16
N ILE A 29 -17.76 -1.02 -13.11
CA ILE A 29 -16.56 -1.34 -12.32
C ILE A 29 -15.32 -0.66 -12.91
N THR A 30 -15.15 -0.72 -14.23
CA THR A 30 -14.00 -0.13 -14.92
C THR A 30 -14.33 1.18 -15.62
N ASP A 31 -15.60 1.59 -15.59
CA ASP A 31 -16.13 2.77 -16.26
C ASP A 31 -15.83 2.77 -17.77
N GLU A 32 -16.19 1.66 -18.41
CA GLU A 32 -15.98 1.43 -19.84
C GLU A 32 -17.28 1.15 -20.57
N ILE A 33 -17.35 1.58 -21.82
CA ILE A 33 -18.54 1.48 -22.67
C ILE A 33 -18.21 0.57 -23.86
N PHE A 34 -19.12 -0.34 -24.17
CA PHE A 34 -19.01 -1.33 -25.24
C PHE A 34 -20.26 -1.29 -26.12
N LYS A 35 -20.09 -1.41 -27.44
CA LYS A 35 -21.21 -1.62 -28.38
C LYS A 35 -21.54 -3.10 -28.54
N ASP A 36 -20.51 -3.93 -28.47
CA ASP A 36 -20.62 -5.37 -28.62
C ASP A 36 -20.88 -6.05 -27.26
N TYR A 37 -21.84 -6.97 -27.25
CA TYR A 37 -22.22 -7.70 -26.05
C TYR A 37 -21.16 -8.72 -25.63
N GLU A 38 -20.48 -9.37 -26.58
CA GLU A 38 -19.44 -10.35 -26.27
C GLU A 38 -18.25 -9.66 -25.60
N GLU A 39 -17.79 -8.53 -26.13
CA GLU A 39 -16.72 -7.72 -25.50
C GLU A 39 -17.09 -7.26 -24.08
N TYR A 40 -18.33 -6.81 -23.89
CA TYR A 40 -18.85 -6.46 -22.57
C TYR A 40 -18.85 -7.65 -21.61
N CYS A 41 -19.37 -8.80 -22.04
CA CYS A 41 -19.42 -10.01 -21.25
C CYS A 41 -18.02 -10.50 -20.86
N GLU A 42 -17.07 -10.50 -21.78
CA GLU A 42 -15.67 -10.82 -21.51
C GLU A 42 -15.09 -9.87 -20.45
N ARG A 43 -15.41 -8.57 -20.53
CA ARG A 43 -14.99 -7.60 -19.51
C ARG A 43 -15.55 -7.91 -18.15
N ILE A 44 -16.86 -8.19 -18.06
CA ILE A 44 -17.53 -8.52 -16.80
C ILE A 44 -16.93 -9.79 -16.19
N ILE A 45 -16.66 -10.82 -16.98
CA ILE A 45 -16.01 -12.05 -16.50
C ILE A 45 -14.60 -11.73 -16.00
N LEU A 46 -13.83 -10.93 -16.74
CA LEU A 46 -12.46 -10.58 -16.39
C LEU A 46 -12.35 -9.81 -15.07
N VAL A 47 -13.19 -8.79 -14.86
CA VAL A 47 -13.12 -7.93 -13.66
C VAL A 47 -13.57 -8.67 -12.39
N ASN A 48 -14.46 -9.65 -12.54
CA ASN A 48 -14.94 -10.52 -11.44
C ASN A 48 -14.07 -11.76 -11.22
N SER A 49 -13.12 -12.05 -12.11
CA SER A 49 -12.18 -13.16 -11.95
C SER A 49 -11.08 -12.82 -10.94
N MET A 50 -10.65 -13.79 -10.14
CA MET A 50 -9.56 -13.63 -9.15
C MET A 50 -8.16 -13.68 -9.79
N VAL A 51 -7.91 -12.84 -10.80
CA VAL A 51 -6.66 -12.80 -11.59
C VAL A 51 -5.89 -11.49 -11.43
N TRP A 52 -6.35 -10.63 -10.53
CA TRP A 52 -5.80 -9.30 -10.33
C TRP A 52 -4.80 -9.28 -9.18
N THR A 53 -3.88 -8.34 -9.27
CA THR A 53 -2.89 -8.05 -8.23
C THR A 53 -2.91 -6.57 -7.91
N CYS A 54 -2.95 -6.24 -6.62
CA CYS A 54 -2.80 -4.87 -6.15
C CYS A 54 -1.37 -4.38 -6.44
N GLU A 55 -1.23 -3.31 -7.21
CA GLU A 55 0.09 -2.77 -7.58
C GLU A 55 0.87 -2.29 -6.35
N MET A 56 0.17 -1.69 -5.38
CA MET A 56 0.78 -1.07 -4.20
C MET A 56 1.25 -2.09 -3.15
N THR A 57 0.54 -3.20 -2.98
CA THR A 57 0.81 -4.17 -1.90
C THR A 57 1.33 -5.52 -2.40
N GLY A 58 1.22 -5.79 -3.70
CA GLY A 58 1.56 -7.08 -4.29
C GLY A 58 0.58 -8.21 -3.96
N LYS A 59 -0.49 -7.96 -3.19
CA LYS A 59 -1.55 -8.95 -2.91
C LYS A 59 -2.18 -9.41 -4.23
N ASN A 60 -2.24 -10.72 -4.43
CA ASN A 60 -2.71 -11.38 -5.65
C ASN A 60 -4.03 -12.13 -5.41
N ASN A 61 -4.54 -12.78 -6.47
CA ASN A 61 -5.81 -13.51 -6.45
C ASN A 61 -7.00 -12.65 -6.01
N LEU A 62 -7.00 -11.39 -6.43
CA LEU A 62 -8.08 -10.44 -6.17
C LEU A 62 -8.96 -10.31 -7.41
N THR A 63 -10.21 -9.89 -7.21
CA THR A 63 -11.02 -9.24 -8.25
C THR A 63 -10.52 -7.82 -8.50
N TYR A 64 -10.99 -7.18 -9.58
CA TYR A 64 -10.60 -5.81 -9.90
C TYR A 64 -10.98 -4.82 -8.79
N SER A 65 -12.20 -4.94 -8.25
CA SER A 65 -12.72 -4.08 -7.18
C SER A 65 -11.93 -4.24 -5.88
N GLU A 66 -11.61 -5.48 -5.49
CA GLU A 66 -10.80 -5.75 -4.30
C GLU A 66 -9.38 -5.19 -4.45
N ALA A 67 -8.78 -5.31 -5.63
CA ALA A 67 -7.48 -4.73 -5.91
C ALA A 67 -7.51 -3.19 -5.79
N LEU A 68 -8.54 -2.53 -6.32
CA LEU A 68 -8.73 -1.08 -6.16
C LEU A 68 -8.89 -0.67 -4.68
N GLN A 69 -9.69 -1.41 -3.92
CA GLN A 69 -9.89 -1.15 -2.49
C GLN A 69 -8.58 -1.32 -1.72
N SER A 70 -7.81 -2.37 -2.04
CA SER A 70 -6.47 -2.62 -1.49
C SER A 70 -5.50 -1.48 -1.80
N GLU A 71 -5.46 -0.99 -3.04
CA GLU A 71 -4.64 0.17 -3.42
C GLU A 71 -5.04 1.45 -2.67
N LYS A 72 -6.35 1.68 -2.52
CA LYS A 72 -6.88 2.84 -1.79
C LYS A 72 -6.53 2.78 -0.30
N ALA A 73 -6.64 1.60 0.31
CA ALA A 73 -6.26 1.38 1.70
C ALA A 73 -4.74 1.58 1.90
N ALA A 74 -3.92 1.00 1.03
CA ALA A 74 -2.47 1.16 1.07
C ALA A 74 -2.05 2.64 0.93
N ARG A 75 -2.68 3.39 0.02
CA ARG A 75 -2.40 4.82 -0.15
C ARG A 75 -2.79 5.65 1.07
N ARG A 76 -3.84 5.28 1.80
CA ARG A 76 -4.21 5.93 3.07
C ARG A 76 -3.16 5.63 4.15
N ALA A 77 -2.82 4.37 4.34
CA ALA A 77 -1.80 3.96 5.31
C ALA A 77 -0.43 4.64 5.06
N LEU A 78 -0.04 4.83 3.79
CA LEU A 78 1.18 5.56 3.46
C LEU A 78 1.12 7.06 3.77
N LYS A 79 -0.06 7.68 3.72
CA LYS A 79 -0.24 9.09 4.11
C LYS A 79 -0.08 9.26 5.62
N ASP A 80 -0.59 8.29 6.37
CA ASP A 80 -0.55 8.29 7.84
C ASP A 80 0.81 7.81 8.38
N PHE A 81 1.72 7.37 7.50
CA PHE A 81 3.03 6.88 7.90
C PHE A 81 3.93 8.04 8.43
N PRO A 82 4.45 7.94 9.68
CA PRO A 82 5.24 9.00 10.33
C PRO A 82 6.42 9.45 9.48
N MET A 83 6.59 10.78 9.35
CA MET A 83 7.66 11.34 8.51
C MET A 83 9.04 11.09 9.12
N GLU A 84 9.11 11.07 10.44
CA GLU A 84 10.26 10.88 11.30
C GLU A 84 10.90 9.50 11.10
N LEU A 85 10.07 8.49 10.79
CA LEU A 85 10.50 7.11 10.60
C LEU A 85 10.94 6.79 9.16
N ARG A 86 10.62 7.63 8.16
CA ARG A 86 10.93 7.32 6.75
C ARG A 86 12.42 7.15 6.50
N ILE A 87 13.21 8.14 6.92
CA ILE A 87 14.67 8.12 6.71
C ILE A 87 15.32 6.98 7.52
N PRO A 88 15.04 6.82 8.84
CA PRO A 88 15.61 5.72 9.61
C PRO A 88 15.25 4.34 9.07
N ILE A 89 13.99 4.10 8.69
CA ILE A 89 13.58 2.79 8.15
C ILE A 89 14.29 2.48 6.85
N LEU A 90 14.38 3.46 5.92
CA LEU A 90 15.08 3.26 4.66
C LEU A 90 16.57 3.01 4.88
N PHE A 91 17.19 3.74 5.81
CA PHE A 91 18.59 3.52 6.18
C PHE A 91 18.80 2.11 6.75
N LEU A 92 17.95 1.66 7.68
CA LEU A 92 18.02 0.32 8.25
C LEU A 92 17.85 -0.77 7.19
N ALA A 93 16.87 -0.61 6.29
CA ALA A 93 16.64 -1.53 5.18
C ALA A 93 17.91 -1.70 4.33
N MET A 94 18.62 -0.61 4.02
CA MET A 94 19.88 -0.63 3.27
C MET A 94 21.04 -1.30 4.01
N GLN A 95 21.01 -1.35 5.35
CA GLN A 95 22.03 -2.01 6.15
C GLN A 95 21.78 -3.52 6.31
N THR A 96 20.56 -3.99 6.07
CA THR A 96 20.28 -5.42 6.07
C THR A 96 21.00 -6.11 4.92
N LYS A 97 21.46 -7.34 5.13
CA LYS A 97 22.10 -8.17 4.09
C LYS A 97 21.17 -9.28 3.59
N ARG A 98 19.86 -9.06 3.66
CA ARG A 98 18.84 -10.04 3.31
C ARG A 98 18.58 -10.02 1.80
N CYS A 99 18.49 -11.19 1.20
CA CYS A 99 18.06 -11.32 -0.20
C CYS A 99 16.52 -11.29 -0.32
N SER A 100 15.81 -11.75 0.72
CA SER A 100 14.35 -11.76 0.77
C SER A 100 13.82 -10.45 1.34
N PHE A 101 12.89 -9.82 0.61
CA PHE A 101 12.20 -8.62 1.10
C PHE A 101 11.42 -8.88 2.39
N ALA A 102 10.85 -10.09 2.56
CA ALA A 102 10.12 -10.46 3.76
C ALA A 102 11.05 -10.53 4.99
N GLU A 103 12.22 -11.18 4.85
CA GLU A 103 13.21 -11.25 5.92
C GLU A 103 13.79 -9.87 6.27
N MET A 104 14.07 -9.03 5.27
CA MET A 104 14.49 -7.65 5.50
C MET A 104 13.44 -6.88 6.30
N THR A 105 12.17 -6.99 5.91
CA THR A 105 11.07 -6.28 6.59
C THR A 105 10.96 -6.73 8.05
N GLU A 106 11.15 -8.02 8.32
CA GLU A 106 11.14 -8.57 9.67
C GLU A 106 12.33 -8.07 10.51
N ASP A 107 13.54 -8.04 9.96
CA ASP A 107 14.72 -7.48 10.64
C ASP A 107 14.49 -6.00 11.00
N VAL A 108 14.01 -5.20 10.04
CA VAL A 108 13.74 -3.77 10.26
C VAL A 108 12.65 -3.57 11.30
N PHE A 109 11.54 -4.31 11.22
CA PHE A 109 10.45 -4.22 12.18
C PHE A 109 10.91 -4.55 13.61
N ASN A 110 11.63 -5.67 13.77
CA ASN A 110 12.13 -6.08 15.08
C ASN A 110 13.16 -5.09 15.65
N PHE A 111 13.92 -4.40 14.79
CA PHE A 111 14.83 -3.35 15.25
C PHE A 111 14.08 -2.08 15.69
N VAL A 112 13.10 -1.64 14.90
CA VAL A 112 12.38 -0.36 15.09
C VAL A 112 11.38 -0.42 16.24
N ARG A 113 10.66 -1.54 16.41
CA ARG A 113 9.57 -1.68 17.41
C ARG A 113 10.00 -1.33 18.84
N ASP A 114 11.25 -1.65 19.19
CA ASP A 114 11.75 -1.53 20.56
C ASP A 114 12.62 -0.27 20.76
N ARG A 115 12.52 0.73 19.86
CA ARG A 115 13.36 1.94 19.84
C ARG A 115 12.56 3.18 19.47
N TYR A 116 12.90 4.29 20.11
CA TYR A 116 12.40 5.61 19.77
C TYR A 116 13.30 6.30 18.75
N PHE A 117 12.72 7.20 17.95
CA PHE A 117 13.44 8.02 16.97
C PHE A 117 13.25 9.51 17.26
N VAL A 118 14.26 10.32 16.95
CA VAL A 118 14.18 11.76 17.15
C VAL A 118 13.05 12.34 16.28
N GLY A 119 12.23 13.19 16.89
CA GLY A 119 11.04 13.79 16.31
C GLY A 119 9.77 12.97 16.50
N GLU A 120 9.86 11.68 16.83
CA GLU A 120 8.70 10.80 16.97
C GLU A 120 7.74 11.34 18.04
N THR A 121 6.44 11.31 17.73
CA THR A 121 5.36 11.64 18.65
C THR A 121 5.06 10.45 19.54
N VAL A 122 5.13 10.64 20.86
CA VAL A 122 4.89 9.60 21.87
C VAL A 122 3.94 10.13 22.94
N GLU A 123 3.28 9.21 23.64
CA GLU A 123 2.60 9.54 24.89
C GLU A 123 3.61 9.43 26.04
N ALA A 124 3.84 10.53 26.74
CA ALA A 124 4.73 10.60 27.89
C ALA A 124 3.93 10.85 29.16
N CYS A 125 4.21 10.07 30.20
CA CYS A 125 3.72 10.29 31.55
C CYS A 125 4.66 11.27 32.26
N LEU A 126 4.14 12.46 32.55
CA LEU A 126 4.82 13.48 33.35
C LEU A 126 4.52 13.27 34.84
N GLU A 127 5.17 14.06 35.70
CA GLU A 127 4.94 13.99 37.15
C GLU A 127 3.44 14.08 37.49
N GLY A 128 2.97 13.15 38.32
CA GLY A 128 1.56 13.11 38.74
C GLY A 128 0.63 12.24 37.90
N ASP A 129 1.17 11.27 37.14
CA ASP A 129 0.40 10.34 36.29
C ASP A 129 -0.37 11.05 35.14
N GLN A 130 0.16 12.20 34.72
CA GLN A 130 -0.43 12.98 33.64
C GLN A 130 0.19 12.55 32.30
N TRP A 131 -0.62 11.88 31.49
CA TRP A 131 -0.26 11.51 30.12
C TRP A 131 -0.46 12.69 29.17
N SER A 132 0.56 12.97 28.37
CA SER A 132 0.52 14.03 27.36
C SER A 132 1.30 13.63 26.12
N GLU A 133 0.90 14.18 24.98
CA GLU A 133 1.64 14.04 23.73
C GLU A 133 2.96 14.81 23.82
N ALA A 134 4.06 14.14 23.51
CA ALA A 134 5.42 14.69 23.54
C ALA A 134 6.21 14.26 22.29
N HIS A 135 7.29 14.99 22.01
CA HIS A 135 8.19 14.71 20.89
C HIS A 135 9.58 14.32 21.42
N ILE A 136 10.17 13.28 20.84
CA ILE A 136 11.51 12.82 21.22
C ILE A 136 12.57 13.82 20.73
N LEU A 137 13.25 14.50 21.65
CA LEU A 137 14.31 15.46 21.30
C LEU A 137 15.67 14.80 21.05
N SER A 138 15.96 13.73 21.78
CA SER A 138 17.23 13.01 21.68
C SER A 138 17.07 11.59 22.18
N VAL A 139 17.77 10.66 21.55
CA VAL A 139 17.80 9.25 21.96
C VAL A 139 19.19 8.93 22.47
N THR A 140 19.28 8.44 23.71
CA THR A 140 20.55 7.99 24.29
C THR A 140 20.58 6.47 24.22
N ALA A 141 21.54 5.92 23.46
CA ALA A 141 21.73 4.47 23.43
C ALA A 141 22.10 3.98 24.84
N GLN A 142 21.45 2.90 25.29
CA GLN A 142 21.94 2.20 26.48
C GLN A 142 23.37 1.74 26.19
N LYS A 143 24.29 2.03 27.12
CA LYS A 143 25.66 1.53 27.03
C LYS A 143 25.57 0.01 26.93
N GLN A 144 25.92 -0.54 25.78
CA GLN A 144 26.10 -1.98 25.64
C GLN A 144 27.20 -2.36 26.63
N HIS A 145 26.84 -3.14 27.66
CA HIS A 145 27.85 -3.81 28.44
C HIS A 145 28.53 -4.80 27.49
N PRO A 146 29.84 -4.68 27.23
CA PRO A 146 30.56 -5.73 26.53
C PRO A 146 30.59 -6.90 27.50
N ASP A 147 29.76 -7.91 27.27
CA ASP A 147 29.89 -9.31 27.70
C ASP A 147 28.51 -9.97 27.84
N ARG A 148 28.10 -10.68 26.79
CA ARG A 148 27.43 -11.99 26.86
C ARG A 148 27.45 -12.68 25.50
#